data_AF-A0A2C9M0T8-F1
#
_entry.id   AF-A0A2C9M0T8-F1
#
_cell.length_a   1.000
_cell.length_b   1.000
_cell.length_c   1.000
_cell.angle_alpha   90.00
_cell.angle_beta   90.00
_cell.angle_gamma   90.00
#
_symmetry.space_group_name_H-M   'P 1'
#
loop_
_entity.id
_entity.type
_entity.pdbx_description
1 polymer ?
#
loop_
_entity_poly.entity_id
_entity_poly.type
_entity_poly.pdbx_seq_one_letter_code
_entity_poly.pdbx_strand_id
1 'polypeptide(L)'
;MLTRSYSCFSAIDYTSLCLLPGQQCWLLYIDILLLECGGNLFDAVSIAVKAALFNLRIPNVTMTKDEGGIELDVSDDPFDFKRLDVSGAPVIVTVNKIGHQHVVDASEKEEACSLAKVMLGITEKGTVTAMKKEGSGSLDSESISEMIESAKNVGIELNKCLLNILKEEEAKIEEPVGFLR
;
A
#
# COMPACT_ATOMS: atom_id res chain seq x y z
N MET A 1 11.42 0.59 0.69
CA MET A 1 10.53 1.23 -0.28
C MET A 1 9.17 1.49 0.36
N LEU A 2 8.46 0.44 0.77
CA LEU A 2 7.16 0.52 1.48
C LEU A 2 7.09 1.57 2.59
N THR A 3 7.95 1.50 3.62
CA THR A 3 7.96 2.49 4.72
C THR A 3 8.07 3.93 4.22
N ARG A 4 8.89 4.16 3.19
CA ARG A 4 9.09 5.49 2.60
C ARG A 4 7.86 5.96 1.83
N SER A 5 7.17 5.06 1.12
CA SER A 5 5.92 5.38 0.42
C SER A 5 4.81 5.81 1.40
N TYR A 6 4.74 5.18 2.58
CA TYR A 6 3.77 5.51 3.63
C TYR A 6 4.20 6.65 4.56
N SER A 7 5.45 7.13 4.48
CA SER A 7 5.92 8.27 5.27
C SER A 7 5.29 9.61 4.84
N CYS A 8 4.62 9.64 3.69
CA CYS A 8 3.95 10.84 3.20
C CYS A 8 2.61 11.02 3.93
N PHE A 9 2.33 12.22 4.44
CA PHE A 9 1.10 12.53 5.16
C PHE A 9 -0.17 12.33 4.30
N SER A 10 -0.04 12.34 2.97
CA SER A 10 -1.14 12.05 2.05
C SER A 10 -1.47 10.56 1.91
N ALA A 11 -0.65 9.66 2.48
CA ALA A 11 -0.84 8.22 2.32
C ALA A 11 -1.89 7.67 3.29
N ILE A 12 -1.80 8.06 4.57
CA ILE A 12 -2.68 7.61 5.66
C ILE A 12 -2.95 8.79 6.59
N ASP A 13 -4.21 8.95 7.01
CA ASP A 13 -4.56 9.90 8.07
C ASP A 13 -4.17 9.36 9.45
N TYR A 14 -2.96 9.66 9.88
CA TYR A 14 -2.47 9.29 11.22
C TYR A 14 -3.18 10.04 12.36
N THR A 15 -3.86 11.15 12.08
CA THR A 15 -4.61 11.88 13.12
C THR A 15 -5.84 11.09 13.56
N SER A 16 -6.44 10.35 12.63
CA SER A 16 -7.57 9.46 12.89
C SER A 16 -7.27 8.31 13.86
N LEU A 17 -5.98 8.01 14.07
CA LEU A 17 -5.44 6.96 14.94
C LEU A 17 -5.04 7.49 16.33
N CYS A 18 -5.00 8.81 16.52
CA CYS A 18 -4.67 9.42 17.79
C CYS A 18 -5.90 9.48 18.69
N LEU A 19 -5.85 8.82 19.84
CA LEU A 19 -6.93 8.82 20.83
C LEU A 19 -6.77 10.00 21.79
N LEU A 20 -5.59 10.10 22.41
CA LEU A 20 -5.22 11.15 23.35
C LEU A 20 -3.83 11.70 22.97
N PRO A 21 -3.74 12.96 22.49
CA PRO A 21 -2.49 13.56 22.07
C PRO A 21 -1.43 13.50 23.17
N GLY A 22 -0.25 12.95 22.84
CA GLY A 22 0.87 12.81 23.77
C GLY A 22 0.72 11.70 24.82
N GLN A 23 -0.36 10.92 24.78
CA GLN A 23 -0.60 9.82 25.72
C GLN A 23 -0.84 8.48 25.00
N GLN A 24 -1.87 8.39 24.17
CA GLN A 24 -2.33 7.13 23.59
C GLN A 24 -2.75 7.28 22.12
N CYS A 25 -2.28 6.37 21.30
CA CYS A 25 -2.63 6.26 19.89
C CYS A 25 -2.61 4.80 19.45
N TRP A 26 -3.28 4.52 18.34
CA TRP A 26 -3.19 3.23 17.67
C TRP A 26 -1.85 3.09 16.96
N LEU A 27 -1.24 1.91 17.10
CA LEU A 27 -0.06 1.52 16.37
C LEU A 27 -0.41 0.36 15.45
N LEU A 28 -0.23 0.57 14.14
CA LEU A 28 -0.54 -0.43 13.13
C LEU A 28 0.73 -1.22 12.78
N TYR A 29 0.72 -2.51 13.11
CA TYR A 29 1.75 -3.46 12.68
C TYR A 29 1.27 -4.18 11.42
N ILE A 30 2.09 -4.17 10.38
CA ILE A 30 1.81 -4.83 9.10
C ILE A 30 2.88 -5.89 8.89
N ASP A 31 2.47 -7.15 8.96
CA ASP A 31 3.34 -8.30 8.74
C ASP A 31 3.16 -8.85 7.32
N ILE A 32 4.26 -9.03 6.61
CA ILE A 32 4.26 -9.51 5.23
C ILE A 32 4.95 -10.88 5.21
N LEU A 33 4.21 -11.90 4.77
CA LEU A 33 4.72 -13.25 4.57
C LEU A 33 4.85 -13.52 3.07
N LEU A 34 6.06 -13.78 2.59
CA LEU A 34 6.33 -14.15 1.21
C LEU A 34 6.24 -15.66 1.06
N LEU A 35 5.35 -16.12 0.18
CA LEU A 35 5.15 -17.54 -0.12
C LEU A 35 5.92 -17.98 -1.37
N GLU A 36 5.92 -17.13 -2.40
CA GLU A 36 6.60 -17.37 -3.67
C GLU A 36 7.17 -16.05 -4.20
N CYS A 37 8.24 -16.14 -5.00
CA CYS A 37 8.88 -15.00 -5.63
C CYS A 37 9.13 -15.30 -7.11
N GLY A 38 8.21 -14.89 -7.98
CA GLY A 38 8.30 -15.07 -9.45
C GLY A 38 8.76 -13.83 -10.22
N GLY A 39 9.15 -12.77 -9.51
CA GLY A 39 9.35 -11.42 -10.05
C GLY A 39 8.34 -10.43 -9.48
N ASN A 40 8.57 -9.14 -9.75
CA ASN A 40 7.68 -8.03 -9.40
C ASN A 40 7.19 -7.99 -7.93
N LEU A 41 8.07 -8.38 -7.01
CA LEU A 41 7.76 -8.60 -5.60
C LEU A 41 7.16 -7.36 -4.91
N PHE A 42 7.74 -6.19 -5.15
CA PHE A 42 7.35 -4.96 -4.45
C PHE A 42 5.94 -4.50 -4.82
N ASP A 43 5.53 -4.69 -6.07
CA ASP A 43 4.22 -4.29 -6.56
C ASP A 43 3.16 -5.20 -5.91
N ALA A 44 3.37 -6.52 -5.95
CA ALA A 44 2.49 -7.49 -5.30
C ALA A 44 2.34 -7.23 -3.79
N VAL A 45 3.44 -6.98 -3.08
CA VAL A 45 3.40 -6.65 -1.65
C VAL A 45 2.64 -5.34 -1.40
N SER A 46 2.81 -4.32 -2.25
CA SER A 46 2.11 -3.05 -2.07
C SER A 46 0.59 -3.18 -2.24
N ILE A 47 0.16 -4.01 -3.19
CA ILE A 47 -1.25 -4.35 -3.42
C ILE A 47 -1.80 -5.06 -2.19
N ALA A 48 -1.09 -6.06 -1.68
CA ALA A 48 -1.49 -6.80 -0.48
C ALA A 48 -1.61 -5.89 0.75
N VAL A 49 -0.64 -4.98 0.95
CA VAL A 49 -0.69 -4.01 2.06
C VAL A 49 -1.88 -3.07 1.92
N LYS A 50 -2.16 -2.56 0.71
CA LYS A 50 -3.31 -1.68 0.48
C LYS A 50 -4.63 -2.40 0.72
N ALA A 51 -4.76 -3.65 0.27
CA ALA A 51 -5.94 -4.48 0.51
C ALA A 51 -6.13 -4.79 2.02
N ALA A 52 -5.04 -5.12 2.72
CA ALA A 52 -5.06 -5.35 4.16
C ALA A 52 -5.51 -4.10 4.93
N LEU A 53 -5.01 -2.91 4.55
CA LEU A 53 -5.43 -1.64 5.15
C LEU A 53 -6.90 -1.30 4.84
N PHE A 54 -7.40 -1.65 3.65
CA PHE A 54 -8.81 -1.44 3.30
C PHE A 54 -9.73 -2.31 4.17
N ASN A 55 -9.32 -3.55 4.42
CA ASN A 55 -10.07 -4.50 5.23
C ASN A 55 -9.87 -4.32 6.75
N LEU A 56 -8.91 -3.49 7.16
CA LEU A 56 -8.63 -3.22 8.57
C LEU A 56 -9.84 -2.60 9.27
N ARG A 57 -10.25 -3.21 10.38
CA ARG A 57 -11.33 -2.74 11.26
C ARG A 57 -10.71 -2.34 12.59
N ILE A 58 -10.73 -1.06 12.90
CA ILE A 58 -10.19 -0.51 14.14
C ILE A 58 -11.36 -0.41 15.13
N PRO A 59 -11.33 -1.07 16.30
CA PRO A 59 -12.43 -1.02 17.25
C PRO A 59 -12.60 0.41 17.77
N ASN A 60 -13.86 0.81 18.00
CA ASN A 60 -14.13 2.11 18.58
C ASN A 60 -13.72 2.14 20.05
N VAL A 61 -13.26 3.31 20.50
CA VAL A 61 -12.84 3.54 21.89
C VAL A 61 -13.66 4.68 22.45
N THR A 62 -14.34 4.43 23.55
CA THR A 62 -15.04 5.46 24.31
C THR A 62 -14.17 5.98 25.45
N MET A 63 -14.37 7.25 25.78
CA MET A 63 -13.56 7.97 26.75
C MET A 63 -14.46 8.32 27.93
N THR A 64 -14.24 7.70 29.08
CA THR A 64 -14.88 8.09 30.33
C THR A 64 -13.91 8.91 31.15
N LYS A 65 -14.35 10.09 31.58
CA LYS A 65 -13.56 10.96 32.45
C LYS A 65 -14.10 10.83 33.87
N ASP A 66 -13.27 10.34 34.77
CA ASP A 66 -13.60 10.19 36.18
C ASP A 66 -12.62 11.01 37.05
N GLU A 67 -12.92 11.15 38.34
CA GLU A 67 -12.11 11.97 39.27
C GLU A 67 -10.64 11.51 39.37
N GLY A 68 -10.34 10.27 38.96
CA GLY A 68 -8.99 9.67 38.95
C GLY A 68 -8.23 9.70 37.62
N GLY A 69 -8.84 10.15 36.50
CA GLY A 69 -8.18 10.15 35.19
C GLY A 69 -9.11 9.94 33.99
N ILE A 70 -8.52 9.70 32.82
CA ILE A 70 -9.25 9.28 31.62
C ILE A 70 -9.13 7.76 31.52
N GLU A 71 -10.27 7.08 31.52
CA GLU A 71 -10.35 5.65 31.24
C GLU A 71 -10.74 5.42 29.78
N LEU A 72 -10.09 4.46 29.14
CA LEU A 72 -10.38 4.03 27.78
C LEU A 72 -11.15 2.73 27.83
N ASP A 73 -12.34 2.73 27.24
CA ASP A 73 -13.13 1.51 27.06
C ASP A 73 -13.20 1.16 25.58
N VAL A 74 -12.73 -0.04 25.23
CA VAL A 74 -12.68 -0.54 23.85
C VAL A 74 -13.95 -1.34 23.60
N SER A 75 -14.66 -1.03 22.53
CA SER A 75 -15.89 -1.73 22.18
C SER A 75 -15.66 -3.22 21.93
N ASP A 76 -16.42 -4.07 22.62
CA ASP A 76 -16.43 -5.52 22.43
C ASP A 76 -17.32 -5.96 21.24
N ASP A 77 -18.10 -5.04 20.66
CA ASP A 77 -18.97 -5.33 19.52
C ASP A 77 -18.15 -5.47 18.23
N PRO A 78 -18.12 -6.65 17.58
CA PRO A 78 -17.40 -6.86 16.32
C PRO A 78 -17.88 -5.98 15.15
N PHE A 79 -19.07 -5.39 15.26
CA PHE A 79 -19.65 -4.49 14.26
C PHE A 79 -19.39 -3.01 14.55
N ASP A 80 -18.90 -2.68 15.75
CA ASP A 80 -18.60 -1.30 16.15
C ASP A 80 -17.13 -0.96 15.87
N PHE A 81 -16.84 -0.69 14.60
CA PHE A 81 -15.48 -0.38 14.14
C PHE A 81 -15.44 0.83 13.21
N LYS A 82 -14.26 1.44 13.18
CA LYS A 82 -13.88 2.47 12.23
C LYS A 82 -12.96 1.88 11.16
N ARG A 83 -13.21 2.24 9.90
CA ARG A 83 -12.32 1.94 8.77
C ARG A 83 -11.33 3.07 8.55
N LEU A 84 -10.16 2.71 8.03
CA LEU A 84 -9.17 3.67 7.57
C LEU A 84 -9.47 4.09 6.12
N ASP A 85 -9.31 5.38 5.80
CA ASP A 85 -9.33 5.82 4.41
C ASP A 85 -8.02 5.43 3.71
N VAL A 86 -8.14 4.61 2.66
CA VAL A 86 -7.02 4.12 1.85
C VAL A 86 -6.92 4.80 0.48
N SER A 87 -7.68 5.86 0.23
CA SER A 87 -7.59 6.65 -1.02
C SER A 87 -6.17 7.19 -1.24
N GLY A 88 -5.50 7.56 -0.15
CA GLY A 88 -4.11 8.02 -0.13
C GLY A 88 -3.07 6.91 -0.27
N ALA A 89 -3.40 5.67 0.07
CA ALA A 89 -2.44 4.58 0.14
C ALA A 89 -1.84 4.28 -1.24
N PRO A 90 -0.50 4.35 -1.40
CA PRO A 90 0.13 4.16 -2.70
C PRO A 90 0.29 2.69 -3.06
N VAL A 91 0.20 2.39 -4.36
CA VAL A 91 0.65 1.13 -4.96
C VAL A 91 2.05 1.36 -5.52
N ILE A 92 2.94 0.39 -5.33
CA ILE A 92 4.28 0.42 -5.91
C ILE A 92 4.18 -0.13 -7.34
N VAL A 93 4.81 0.58 -8.27
CA VAL A 93 5.01 0.13 -9.64
C VAL A 93 6.51 0.06 -9.91
N THR A 94 6.97 -1.10 -10.34
CA THR A 94 8.37 -1.37 -10.66
C THR A 94 8.55 -1.39 -12.17
N VAL A 95 9.42 -0.50 -12.66
CA VAL A 95 9.75 -0.39 -14.08
C VAL A 95 11.20 -0.78 -14.29
N ASN A 96 11.43 -1.83 -15.06
CA ASN A 96 12.74 -2.38 -15.35
C ASN A 96 13.25 -1.90 -16.71
N LYS A 97 14.52 -1.51 -16.79
CA LYS A 97 15.17 -1.15 -18.06
C LYS A 97 15.83 -2.39 -18.65
N ILE A 98 15.43 -2.78 -19.87
CA ILE A 98 16.02 -3.90 -20.61
C ILE A 98 16.42 -3.39 -22.00
N GLY A 99 17.73 -3.35 -22.26
CA GLY A 99 18.27 -2.75 -23.47
C GLY A 99 17.80 -1.30 -23.64
N HIS A 100 17.18 -0.99 -24.77
CA HIS A 100 16.67 0.36 -25.10
C HIS A 100 15.22 0.60 -24.67
N GLN A 101 14.51 -0.41 -24.16
CA GLN A 101 13.12 -0.28 -23.71
C GLN A 101 12.99 -0.43 -22.18
N HIS A 102 11.78 -0.19 -21.68
CA HIS A 102 11.38 -0.44 -20.31
C HIS A 102 10.18 -1.38 -20.25
N VAL A 103 10.10 -2.16 -19.19
CA VAL A 103 9.07 -3.20 -18.97
C VAL A 103 8.53 -3.05 -17.56
N VAL A 104 7.22 -3.21 -17.40
CA VAL A 104 6.53 -3.29 -16.12
C VAL A 104 6.14 -4.74 -15.88
N ASP A 105 6.07 -5.17 -14.62
CA ASP A 105 5.77 -6.56 -14.25
C ASP A 105 6.79 -7.56 -14.80
N ALA A 106 8.08 -7.21 -14.63
CA ALA A 106 9.17 -8.07 -15.09
C ALA A 106 9.20 -9.38 -14.30
N SER A 107 9.19 -10.49 -15.04
CA SER A 107 9.44 -11.83 -14.49
C SER A 107 10.85 -11.95 -13.93
N GLU A 108 11.12 -12.94 -13.08
CA GLU A 108 12.46 -13.18 -12.51
C GLU A 108 13.56 -13.21 -13.59
N LYS A 109 13.28 -13.82 -14.75
CA LYS A 109 14.21 -13.89 -15.89
C LYS A 109 14.46 -12.53 -16.53
N GLU A 110 13.43 -11.69 -16.62
CA GLU A 110 13.54 -10.32 -17.15
C GLU A 110 14.24 -9.39 -16.16
N GLU A 111 14.01 -9.57 -14.85
CA GLU A 111 14.75 -8.87 -13.79
C GLU A 111 16.25 -9.18 -13.89
N ALA A 112 16.62 -10.45 -14.11
CA ALA A 112 18.02 -10.85 -14.26
C ALA A 112 18.71 -10.22 -15.48
N CYS A 113 17.94 -9.90 -16.52
CA CYS A 113 18.43 -9.21 -17.72
C CYS A 113 18.43 -7.68 -17.59
N SER A 114 17.86 -7.13 -16.52
CA SER A 114 17.78 -5.69 -16.29
C SER A 114 19.01 -5.17 -15.54
N LEU A 115 19.58 -4.07 -16.04
CA LEU A 115 20.72 -3.41 -15.38
C LEU A 115 20.26 -2.39 -14.33
N ALA A 116 19.07 -1.81 -14.50
CA ALA A 116 18.53 -0.79 -13.62
C ALA A 116 17.01 -0.85 -13.62
N LYS A 117 16.42 -0.66 -12.43
CA LYS A 117 14.98 -0.55 -12.24
C LYS A 117 14.63 0.68 -11.40
N VAL A 118 13.44 1.21 -11.62
CA VAL A 118 12.89 2.32 -10.87
C VAL A 118 11.59 1.86 -10.23
N MET A 119 11.52 1.96 -8.91
CA MET A 119 10.32 1.71 -8.13
C MET A 119 9.65 3.04 -7.78
N LEU A 120 8.35 3.16 -8.02
CA LEU A 120 7.57 4.35 -7.72
C LEU A 120 6.35 4.00 -6.88
N GLY A 121 6.11 4.73 -5.79
CA GLY A 121 4.85 4.65 -5.05
C GLY A 121 3.85 5.65 -5.60
N ILE A 122 2.73 5.20 -6.13
CA ILE A 122 1.74 6.02 -6.83
C ILE A 122 0.38 5.93 -6.13
N THR A 123 -0.19 7.09 -5.83
CA THR A 123 -1.55 7.18 -5.27
C THR A 123 -2.61 7.12 -6.37
N GLU A 124 -3.89 6.96 -5.99
CA GLU A 124 -5.02 6.97 -6.92
C GLU A 124 -5.08 8.24 -7.78
N LYS A 125 -4.61 9.38 -7.24
CA LYS A 125 -4.57 10.68 -7.93
C LYS A 125 -3.37 10.83 -8.89
N GLY A 126 -2.50 9.82 -9.00
CA GLY A 126 -1.28 9.87 -9.81
C GLY A 126 -0.11 10.61 -9.15
N THR A 127 -0.23 10.95 -7.86
CA THR A 127 0.86 11.58 -7.11
C THR A 127 1.92 10.54 -6.77
N VAL A 128 3.19 10.87 -7.02
CA VAL A 128 4.33 10.03 -6.65
C VAL A 128 4.72 10.32 -5.20
N THR A 129 4.60 9.32 -4.33
CA THR A 129 4.93 9.40 -2.89
C THR A 129 6.41 9.11 -2.63
N ALA A 130 6.96 8.14 -3.35
CA ALA A 130 8.35 7.73 -3.24
C ALA A 130 8.86 7.27 -4.60
N MET A 131 10.16 7.49 -4.84
CA MET A 131 10.88 6.97 -5.98
C MET A 131 12.22 6.41 -5.50
N LYS A 132 12.58 5.23 -5.97
CA LYS A 132 13.88 4.61 -5.70
C LYS A 132 14.41 3.95 -6.97
N LYS A 133 15.63 4.31 -7.38
CA LYS A 133 16.39 3.58 -8.38
C LYS A 133 17.16 2.46 -7.72
N GLU A 134 17.17 1.30 -8.35
CA GLU A 134 17.91 0.12 -7.92
C GLU A 134 18.60 -0.53 -9.13
N GLY A 135 19.62 -1.35 -8.88
CA GLY A 135 20.48 -1.94 -9.92
C GLY A 135 21.80 -1.20 -10.11
N SER A 136 22.74 -1.84 -10.81
CA SER A 136 24.11 -1.36 -11.03
C SER A 136 24.27 -0.50 -12.29
N GLY A 137 23.31 -0.53 -13.21
CA GLY A 137 23.34 0.23 -14.46
C GLY A 137 23.07 1.73 -14.29
N SER A 138 23.48 2.52 -15.27
CA SER A 138 23.09 3.92 -15.39
C SER A 138 21.72 4.05 -16.05
N LEU A 139 21.03 5.15 -15.77
CA LEU A 139 19.81 5.56 -16.47
C LEU A 139 19.98 7.00 -16.95
N ASP A 140 19.68 7.22 -18.22
CA ASP A 140 19.57 8.52 -18.82
C ASP A 140 18.31 9.26 -18.34
N SER A 141 18.39 10.59 -18.26
CA SER A 141 17.31 11.42 -17.71
C SER A 141 16.02 11.33 -18.53
N GLU A 142 16.13 11.08 -19.83
CA GLU A 142 14.99 10.91 -20.73
C GLU A 142 14.28 9.60 -20.43
N SER A 143 14.99 8.46 -20.39
CA SER A 143 14.41 7.18 -19.96
C SER A 143 13.74 7.27 -18.59
N ILE A 144 14.35 7.98 -17.62
CA ILE A 144 13.73 8.14 -16.30
C ILE A 144 12.37 8.83 -16.40
N SER A 145 12.25 9.86 -17.24
CA SER A 145 11.01 10.60 -17.41
C SER A 145 9.92 9.72 -18.06
N GLU A 146 10.28 8.95 -19.09
CA GLU A 146 9.38 7.98 -19.75
C GLU A 146 8.93 6.86 -18.79
N MET A 147 9.86 6.36 -17.96
CA MET A 147 9.56 5.34 -16.95
C MET A 147 8.61 5.88 -15.88
N ILE A 148 8.78 7.13 -15.44
CA ILE A 148 7.88 7.78 -14.48
C ILE A 148 6.47 7.91 -15.06
N GLU A 149 6.34 8.35 -16.32
CA GLU A 149 5.05 8.51 -16.98
C GLU A 149 4.34 7.16 -17.16
N SER A 150 5.07 6.15 -17.64
CA SER A 150 4.56 4.79 -17.80
C SER A 150 4.10 4.22 -16.46
N ALA A 151 4.90 4.37 -15.41
CA ALA A 151 4.55 3.93 -14.07
C ALA A 151 3.28 4.63 -13.56
N LYS A 152 3.16 5.94 -13.74
CA LYS A 152 1.97 6.71 -13.32
C LYS A 152 0.70 6.18 -13.96
N ASN A 153 0.73 5.94 -15.27
CA ASN A 153 -0.43 5.43 -16.00
C ASN A 153 -0.87 4.06 -15.44
N VAL A 154 0.07 3.13 -15.32
CA VAL A 154 -0.18 1.80 -14.76
C VAL A 154 -0.65 1.89 -13.30
N GLY A 155 -0.01 2.72 -12.48
CA GLY A 155 -0.33 2.87 -11.06
C GLY A 155 -1.72 3.43 -10.83
N ILE A 156 -2.18 4.40 -11.63
CA ILE A 156 -3.54 4.93 -11.55
C ILE A 156 -4.56 3.84 -11.91
N GLU A 157 -4.30 3.09 -12.98
CA GLU A 157 -5.17 2.01 -13.42
C GLU A 157 -5.26 0.87 -12.39
N LEU A 158 -4.12 0.42 -11.87
CA LEU A 158 -4.04 -0.60 -10.82
C LEU A 158 -4.79 -0.17 -9.55
N ASN A 159 -4.61 1.08 -9.11
CA ASN A 159 -5.32 1.60 -7.94
C ASN A 159 -6.84 1.58 -8.13
N LYS A 160 -7.33 2.00 -9.30
CA LYS A 160 -8.76 2.00 -9.62
C LYS A 160 -9.32 0.59 -9.68
N CYS A 161 -8.62 -0.31 -10.38
CA CYS A 161 -9.02 -1.71 -10.50
C CYS A 161 -9.10 -2.39 -9.12
N LEU A 162 -8.05 -2.23 -8.31
CA LEU A 162 -8.00 -2.79 -6.95
C LEU A 162 -9.14 -2.27 -6.07
N LEU A 163 -9.37 -0.96 -6.05
CA LEU A 163 -10.44 -0.37 -5.23
C LEU A 163 -11.84 -0.82 -5.67
N ASN A 164 -12.06 -1.01 -6.97
CA ASN A 164 -13.33 -1.53 -7.47
C ASN A 164 -13.55 -2.98 -7.01
N ILE A 165 -12.54 -3.85 -7.16
CA ILE A 165 -12.63 -5.25 -6.73
C ILE A 165 -12.88 -5.34 -5.22
N LEU A 166 -12.17 -4.55 -4.41
CA LEU A 166 -12.33 -4.55 -2.95
C LEU A 166 -13.74 -4.10 -2.51
N LYS A 167 -14.33 -3.11 -3.21
CA LYS A 167 -15.71 -2.67 -2.95
C LYS A 167 -16.74 -3.70 -3.38
N GLU A 168 -16.51 -4.37 -4.51
CA GLU A 168 -17.36 -5.46 -4.98
C GLU A 168 -17.32 -6.66 -4.03
N GLU A 169 -16.14 -6.99 -3.51
CA GLU A 169 -15.95 -8.05 -2.52
C GLU A 169 -16.65 -7.71 -1.20
N GLU A 170 -16.56 -6.47 -0.73
CA GLU A 170 -17.27 -6.02 0.47
C GLU A 170 -18.80 -6.13 0.33
N ALA A 171 -19.33 -5.90 -0.88
CA ALA A 171 -20.76 -6.03 -1.15
C ALA A 171 -21.24 -7.50 -1.24
N LYS A 172 -20.33 -8.45 -1.48
CA LYS A 172 -20.65 -9.87 -1.58
C LYS A 172 -20.59 -10.52 -0.21
N ILE A 173 -21.68 -11.19 0.17
CA ILE A 173 -21.73 -12.07 1.34
C ILE A 173 -21.41 -13.49 0.87
N GLU A 174 -20.24 -13.69 0.28
CA GLU A 174 -19.76 -15.02 -0.11
C GLU A 174 -18.83 -15.59 0.97
N GLU A 175 -18.80 -16.91 1.11
CA GLU A 175 -17.86 -17.56 2.02
C GLU A 175 -16.42 -17.33 1.55
N PRO A 176 -15.49 -16.99 2.46
CA PRO A 176 -14.11 -16.76 2.09
C PRO A 176 -13.47 -18.08 1.62
N VAL A 177 -13.10 -18.13 0.34
CA VAL A 177 -12.34 -19.26 -0.23
C VAL A 177 -10.85 -18.96 -0.08
N GLY A 178 -10.14 -19.79 0.70
CA GLY A 178 -8.71 -19.64 0.97
C GLY A 178 -7.88 -20.81 0.47
N PHE A 179 -6.69 -21.01 1.08
CA PHE A 179 -5.75 -22.09 0.76
C PHE A 179 -6.30 -23.53 0.93
N LEU A 180 -7.52 -23.67 1.44
CA LEU A 180 -8.23 -24.94 1.53
C LEU A 180 -9.47 -24.85 0.64
N ARG A 181 -9.53 -25.74 -0.34
CA ARG A 181 -10.72 -26.09 -1.11
C ARG A 181 -11.15 -27.50 -0.70
#